data_AF-A0A4Q5SUB5-F1
#
_entry.id   AF-A0A4Q5SUB5-F1
#
_cell.length_a   1.000
_cell.length_b   1.000
_cell.length_c   1.000
_cell.angle_alpha   90.00
_cell.angle_beta   90.00
_cell.angle_gamma   90.00
#
_symmetry.space_group_name_H-M   'P 1'
#
loop_
_entity.id
_entity.type
_entity.pdbx_description
1 polymer ?
#
loop_
_entity_poly.entity_id
_entity_poly.type
_entity_poly.pdbx_seq_one_letter_code
_entity_poly.pdbx_strand_id
1 'polypeptide(L)' 'AKTWASGGRPDGLPYVVDEGPPSRPRETFLFFIHGGKVRAPAAAQEFIRRLA' A
#
# COMPACT_ATOMS: atom_id res chain seq x y z
N ALA A 1 -4.20 0.54 -1.30
CA ALA A 1 -4.31 0.67 0.17
C ALA A 1 -5.46 -0.13 0.75
N LYS A 2 -6.71 0.21 0.43
CA LYS A 2 -7.91 -0.38 1.06
C LYS A 2 -7.95 -1.91 1.00
N THR A 3 -7.66 -2.51 -0.16
CA THR A 3 -7.59 -3.97 -0.33
C THR A 3 -6.58 -4.66 0.58
N TRP A 4 -5.39 -4.07 0.78
CA TRP A 4 -4.42 -4.63 1.74
C TRP A 4 -4.93 -4.53 3.18
N ALA A 5 -5.54 -3.38 3.54
CA ALA A 5 -6.06 -3.12 4.88
C ALA A 5 -7.24 -4.04 5.25
N SER A 6 -8.07 -4.43 4.28
CA SER A 6 -9.18 -5.38 4.49
C SER A 6 -8.71 -6.85 4.59
N GLY A 7 -7.41 -7.12 4.47
CA GLY A 7 -6.89 -8.48 4.50
C GLY A 7 -6.69 -9.11 3.11
N GLY A 8 -6.99 -8.39 2.04
CA GLY A 8 -6.84 -8.85 0.67
C GLY A 8 -5.45 -8.63 0.05
N ARG A 9 -5.36 -9.05 -1.20
CA ARG A 9 -4.18 -8.98 -2.07
C ARG A 9 -4.59 -8.34 -3.40
N PRO A 10 -4.14 -7.13 -3.75
CA PRO A 10 -4.45 -6.51 -5.04
C PRO A 10 -3.94 -7.31 -6.23
N ASP A 11 -4.65 -7.26 -7.35
CA ASP A 11 -4.21 -7.90 -8.58
C ASP A 11 -3.06 -7.14 -9.27
N GLY A 12 -2.33 -7.83 -10.14
CA GLY A 12 -1.31 -7.22 -11.00
C GLY A 12 0.03 -6.90 -10.34
N LEU A 13 0.25 -7.36 -9.10
CA LEU A 13 1.53 -7.24 -8.41
C LEU A 13 2.28 -8.58 -8.40
N PRO A 14 3.63 -8.57 -8.49
CA PRO A 14 4.43 -9.78 -8.41
C PRO A 14 4.48 -10.28 -6.96
N TYR A 15 3.75 -11.36 -6.67
CA TYR A 15 3.77 -12.01 -5.37
C TYR A 15 4.76 -13.18 -5.36
N VAL A 16 5.34 -13.46 -4.19
CA VAL A 16 6.31 -14.54 -3.99
C VAL A 16 5.61 -15.90 -3.93
N VAL A 17 4.35 -15.94 -3.49
CA VAL A 17 3.52 -17.15 -3.34
C VAL A 17 2.15 -16.92 -3.95
N ASP A 18 1.53 -18.00 -4.43
CA ASP A 18 0.22 -17.95 -5.07
C ASP A 18 -0.92 -17.90 -4.05
N GLU A 19 -0.73 -18.48 -2.86
CA GLU A 19 -1.74 -18.48 -1.81
C GLU A 19 -2.07 -17.07 -1.31
N GLY A 20 -3.36 -16.78 -1.23
CA GLY A 20 -3.85 -15.52 -0.68
C GLY A 20 -3.69 -15.48 0.85
N PRO A 21 -3.42 -14.30 1.43
CA PRO A 21 -3.42 -14.15 2.89
C PRO A 21 -4.82 -14.38 3.46
N PRO A 22 -4.95 -14.75 4.75
CA PRO A 22 -6.25 -14.82 5.42
C PRO A 22 -6.98 -13.48 5.32
N SER A 23 -8.27 -13.53 4.96
CA SER A 23 -9.12 -12.35 4.77
C SER A 23 -9.56 -11.77 6.12
N ARG A 24 -8.62 -11.14 6.83
CA ARG A 24 -8.86 -10.41 8.08
C ARG A 24 -8.24 -9.01 8.03
N PRO A 25 -8.88 -8.00 8.64
CA PRO A 25 -8.31 -6.66 8.71
C PRO A 25 -6.91 -6.65 9.33
N ARG A 26 -6.06 -5.76 8.82
CA ARG A 26 -4.68 -5.58 9.31
C ARG A 26 -4.21 -4.14 9.15
N GLU A 27 -3.30 -3.74 10.02
CA GLU A 27 -2.57 -2.50 9.84
C GLU A 27 -1.71 -2.59 8.57
N THR A 28 -1.79 -1.55 7.74
CA THR A 28 -1.08 -1.49 6.46
C THR A 28 -0.27 -0.20 6.41
N PHE A 29 1.05 -0.36 6.34
CA PHE A 29 2.00 0.75 6.22
C PHE A 29 2.48 0.81 4.77
N LEU A 30 2.35 1.98 4.12
CA LEU A 30 2.83 2.21 2.75
C LEU A 30 4.00 3.19 2.79
N PHE A 31 5.09 2.84 2.11
CA PHE A 31 6.29 3.67 2.02
C PHE A 31 6.48 4.17 0.59
N PHE A 32 6.74 5.47 0.45
CA PHE A 32 7.11 6.09 -0.82
C PHE A 32 8.63 6.28 -0.85
N ILE A 33 9.34 5.43 -1.61
CA ILE A 33 10.80 5.44 -1.68
C ILE A 33 11.20 5.97 -3.06
N HIS A 34 11.76 7.18 -3.11
CA HIS A 34 12.23 7.81 -4.33
C HIS A 34 13.51 8.62 -4.05
N GLY A 35 14.50 8.58 -4.95
CA GLY A 35 15.79 9.28 -4.81
C GLY A 35 15.74 10.81 -4.82
N GLY A 36 14.55 11.40 -4.74
CA GLY A 36 14.31 12.84 -4.70
C GLY A 36 13.68 13.18 -3.36
N LYS A 37 14.46 13.82 -2.46
CA LYS A 37 14.08 14.07 -1.06
C LYS A 37 12.71 14.75 -0.89
N VAL A 38 12.31 15.60 -1.85
CA VAL A 38 11.02 16.32 -1.81
C VAL A 38 9.86 15.47 -2.35
N ARG A 39 10.12 14.57 -3.30
CA ARG A 39 9.05 13.86 -4.04
C ARG A 39 8.38 12.78 -3.21
N ALA A 40 9.16 12.02 -2.44
CA ALA A 40 8.63 10.96 -1.57
C ALA A 40 7.67 11.49 -0.50
N PRO A 41 8.02 12.54 0.29
CA PRO A 41 7.08 13.15 1.23
C PRO A 41 5.84 13.74 0.55
N ALA A 42 6.00 14.43 -0.58
CA ALA A 42 4.87 15.00 -1.32
C ALA A 42 3.88 13.92 -1.79
N ALA A 43 4.37 12.78 -2.28
CA ALA A 43 3.54 11.65 -2.67
C ALA A 43 2.78 11.05 -1.47
N ALA A 44 3.45 10.88 -0.33
CA ALA A 44 2.79 10.40 0.89
C ALA A 44 1.69 11.35 1.38
N GLN A 45 1.94 12.66 1.39
CA GLN A 45 0.97 13.68 1.79
C GLN A 45 -0.24 13.73 0.84
N GLU A 46 0.00 13.70 -0.48
CA GLU A 46 -1.08 13.62 -1.48
C GLU A 46 -1.89 12.34 -1.34
N PHE A 47 -1.21 11.21 -1.11
CA PHE A 47 -1.87 9.93 -0.92
C PHE A 47 -2.80 9.95 0.30
N ILE A 48 -2.34 10.47 1.43
CA ILE A 48 -3.17 10.65 2.64
C ILE A 48 -4.38 11.54 2.33
N ARG A 49 -4.19 12.67 1.61
CA ARG A 49 -5.30 13.55 1.21
C ARG A 49 -6.37 12.84 0.36
N ARG A 50 -6.00 11.83 -0.43
CA ARG A 50 -6.94 11.04 -1.25
C ARG A 50 -7.58 9.86 -0.51
N LEU A 51 -7.09 9.52 0.69
CA LEU A 51 -7.66 8.46 1.52
C LEU A 51 -8.81 8.96 2.40
N ALA A 52 -8.82 10.26 2.73
CA ALA A 52 -9.95 10.95 3.35
C ALA A 52 -11.16 10.94 2.41
#